data_AF-A0A9X8GX40-F1
#
_entry.id   AF-A0A9X8GX40-F1
#
_cell.length_a   1.000
_cell.length_b   1.000
_cell.length_c   1.000
_cell.angle_alpha   90.00
_cell.angle_beta   90.00
_cell.angle_gamma   90.00
#
_symmetry.space_group_name_H-M   'P 1'
#
loop_
_entity.id
_entity.type
_entity.pdbx_description
1 polymer ?
#
loop_
_entity_poly.entity_id
_entity_poly.type
_entity_poly.pdbx_seq_one_letter_code
_entity_poly.pdbx_strand_id
1 'polypeptide(L)'
;MGRIFFLGIVMATAAFAASAQTRKPFPPGVVGVLNIDAGTDYVFLDRPTTIGGACKGWKTISIQRPGSASSDMTNLMCWKESKGLLLTATEAKVSPDVAPMDLIR
;
A
#
# COMPACT_ATOMS: atom_id res chain seq x y z
N MET A 1 45.23 -43.99 -26.61
CA MET A 1 44.09 -43.60 -25.74
C MET A 1 44.38 -42.21 -25.19
N GLY A 2 43.40 -41.31 -25.21
CA GLY A 2 43.51 -39.97 -24.60
C GLY A 2 42.64 -38.94 -25.31
N ARG A 3 41.31 -39.01 -25.14
CA ARG A 3 40.35 -38.05 -25.69
C ARG A 3 40.36 -36.78 -24.83
N ILE A 4 40.62 -35.63 -25.46
CA ILE A 4 40.54 -34.31 -24.82
C ILE A 4 39.07 -33.86 -24.92
N PHE A 5 38.40 -33.75 -23.77
CA PHE A 5 37.03 -33.24 -23.66
C PHE A 5 37.07 -31.72 -23.45
N PHE A 6 36.67 -30.95 -24.47
CA PHE A 6 36.36 -29.54 -24.31
C PHE A 6 34.99 -29.42 -23.63
N LEU A 7 34.97 -29.20 -22.31
CA LEU A 7 33.75 -28.80 -21.60
C LEU A 7 33.46 -27.33 -21.95
N GLY A 8 32.48 -27.13 -22.84
CA GLY A 8 31.87 -25.83 -23.07
C GLY A 8 31.13 -25.36 -21.83
N ILE A 9 31.61 -24.30 -21.19
CA ILE A 9 30.92 -23.62 -20.09
C ILE A 9 29.77 -22.84 -20.71
N VAL A 10 28.57 -23.42 -20.66
CA VAL A 10 27.33 -22.70 -20.99
C VAL A 10 27.06 -21.75 -19.81
N MET A 11 27.43 -20.48 -20.01
CA MET A 11 27.12 -19.40 -19.08
C MET A 11 25.60 -19.17 -19.11
N ALA A 12 24.88 -19.83 -18.19
CA ALA A 12 23.47 -19.61 -17.99
C ALA A 12 23.28 -18.19 -17.42
N THR A 13 22.93 -17.25 -18.28
CA THR A 13 22.42 -15.94 -17.89
C THR A 13 21.09 -16.17 -17.15
N ALA A 14 21.16 -16.26 -15.83
CA ALA A 14 19.98 -16.14 -14.98
C ALA A 14 19.44 -14.72 -15.14
N ALA A 15 18.53 -14.53 -16.11
CA ALA A 15 17.71 -13.35 -16.18
C ALA A 15 16.88 -13.31 -14.90
N PHE A 16 17.21 -12.38 -14.01
CA PHE A 16 16.35 -11.99 -12.91
C PHE A 16 15.05 -11.48 -13.52
N ALA A 17 14.06 -12.36 -13.66
CA ALA A 17 12.69 -11.97 -13.84
C ALA A 17 12.25 -11.31 -12.53
N ALA A 18 12.59 -10.03 -12.37
CA ALA A 18 11.95 -9.17 -11.41
C ALA A 18 10.47 -9.16 -11.81
N SER A 19 9.67 -9.92 -11.07
CA SER A 19 8.23 -9.94 -11.21
C SER A 19 7.71 -8.55 -10.85
N ALA A 20 7.72 -7.64 -11.82
CA ALA A 20 6.83 -6.49 -11.80
C ALA A 20 5.42 -7.07 -11.93
N GLN A 21 4.87 -7.55 -10.81
CA GLN A 21 3.45 -7.81 -10.68
C GLN A 21 2.78 -6.47 -10.98
N THR A 22 2.22 -6.38 -12.18
CA THR A 22 1.42 -5.24 -12.62
C THR A 22 0.26 -5.14 -11.65
N ARG A 23 0.42 -4.35 -10.57
CA ARG A 23 -0.67 -4.07 -9.63
C ARG A 23 -1.82 -3.53 -10.45
N LYS A 24 -2.97 -4.20 -10.35
CA LYS A 24 -4.20 -3.71 -10.95
C LYS A 24 -4.39 -2.26 -10.49
N PRO A 25 -4.65 -1.31 -11.40
CA PRO A 25 -4.83 0.09 -11.01
C PRO A 25 -5.92 0.19 -9.95
N PHE A 26 -5.68 0.96 -8.90
CA PHE A 26 -6.68 1.22 -7.89
C PHE A 26 -7.90 1.93 -8.51
N PRO A 27 -9.11 1.75 -7.94
CA PRO A 27 -10.28 2.53 -8.34
C PRO A 27 -9.99 4.05 -8.25
N PRO A 28 -10.71 4.89 -9.03
CA PRO A 28 -10.52 6.34 -8.98
C PRO A 28 -10.64 6.90 -7.56
N GLY A 29 -9.68 7.74 -7.18
CA GLY A 29 -9.63 8.35 -5.83
C GLY A 29 -9.12 7.43 -4.72
N VAL A 30 -8.72 6.19 -5.03
CA VAL A 30 -8.02 5.29 -4.10
C VAL A 30 -6.52 5.37 -4.37
N VAL A 31 -5.75 5.72 -3.34
CA VAL A 31 -4.27 5.80 -3.38
C VAL A 31 -3.64 4.49 -2.92
N GLY A 32 -4.37 3.71 -2.12
CA GLY A 32 -3.88 2.46 -1.60
C GLY A 32 -4.91 1.70 -0.78
N VAL A 33 -4.63 0.42 -0.57
CA VAL A 33 -5.43 -0.47 0.28
C VAL A 33 -4.49 -1.26 1.16
N LEU A 34 -4.73 -1.23 2.47
CA LEU A 34 -4.05 -2.07 3.45
C LEU A 34 -5.04 -3.10 3.98
N ASN A 35 -4.77 -4.39 3.71
CA ASN A 35 -5.51 -5.47 4.32
C ASN A 35 -5.04 -5.65 5.76
N ILE A 36 -5.96 -5.49 6.72
CA ILE A 36 -5.68 -5.63 8.15
C ILE A 36 -5.89 -7.07 8.59
N ASP A 37 -6.99 -7.67 8.14
CA ASP A 37 -7.38 -9.05 8.41
C ASP A 37 -8.38 -9.56 7.35
N ALA A 38 -8.90 -10.77 7.54
CA ALA A 38 -9.85 -11.40 6.62
C ALA A 38 -11.17 -10.63 6.43
N GLY A 39 -11.50 -9.70 7.32
CA GLY A 39 -12.74 -8.94 7.31
C GLY A 39 -12.58 -7.44 7.08
N THR A 40 -11.35 -6.92 7.06
CA THR A 40 -11.10 -5.48 7.17
C THR A 40 -10.00 -5.00 6.22
N ASP A 41 -10.38 -4.08 5.33
CA ASP A 41 -9.48 -3.30 4.47
C ASP A 41 -9.53 -1.82 4.86
N TYR A 42 -8.36 -1.21 4.99
CA TYR A 42 -8.20 0.23 5.10
C TYR A 42 -7.92 0.80 3.73
N VAL A 43 -8.89 1.54 3.19
CA VAL A 43 -8.81 2.17 1.88
C VAL A 43 -8.41 3.62 2.05
N PHE A 44 -7.22 3.96 1.53
CA PHE A 44 -6.62 5.29 1.60
C PHE A 44 -7.12 6.12 0.42
N LEU A 45 -7.97 7.11 0.68
CA LEU A 45 -8.62 7.91 -0.36
C LEU A 45 -7.89 9.23 -0.59
N ASP A 46 -7.79 9.67 -1.84
CA ASP A 46 -7.26 10.97 -2.24
C ASP A 46 -8.32 12.08 -2.15
N ARG A 47 -9.01 12.15 -1.01
CA ARG A 47 -9.98 13.20 -0.75
C ARG A 47 -9.84 13.74 0.68
N PRO A 48 -10.06 15.04 0.90
CA PRO A 48 -10.02 15.62 2.23
C PRO A 48 -10.95 14.88 3.19
N THR A 49 -10.51 14.74 4.45
CA THR A 49 -11.37 14.27 5.54
C THR A 49 -12.25 15.40 6.07
N THR A 50 -13.42 15.05 6.59
CA THR A 50 -14.27 15.98 7.36
C THR A 50 -13.98 15.93 8.87
N ILE A 51 -13.09 15.03 9.31
CA ILE A 51 -12.70 14.90 10.72
C ILE A 51 -11.91 16.14 11.15
N GLY A 52 -12.28 16.72 12.30
CA GLY A 52 -11.59 17.83 12.92
C GLY A 52 -10.30 17.43 13.66
N GLY A 53 -9.88 18.29 14.59
CA GLY A 53 -8.75 18.00 15.49
C GLY A 53 -7.44 17.69 14.77
N ALA A 54 -6.79 16.59 15.15
CA ALA A 54 -5.52 16.15 14.57
C ALA A 54 -5.63 15.78 13.09
N CYS A 55 -6.83 15.51 12.59
CA CYS A 55 -7.11 15.20 11.19
C CYS A 55 -7.31 16.42 10.30
N LYS A 56 -7.28 17.64 10.85
CA LYS A 56 -7.52 18.85 10.07
C LYS A 56 -6.51 18.98 8.92
N GLY A 57 -7.03 19.02 7.69
CA GLY A 57 -6.24 19.13 6.45
C GLY A 57 -5.66 17.81 5.94
N TRP A 58 -6.06 16.67 6.51
CA TRP A 58 -5.59 15.35 6.11
C TRP A 58 -6.60 14.68 5.16
N LYS A 59 -6.25 13.51 4.64
CA LYS A 59 -7.05 12.73 3.69
C LYS A 59 -7.85 11.64 4.39
N THR A 60 -8.88 11.11 3.74
CA THR A 60 -9.82 10.15 4.35
C THR A 60 -9.29 8.72 4.30
N ILE A 61 -9.44 7.97 5.40
CA ILE A 61 -9.40 6.50 5.39
C ILE A 61 -10.84 5.98 5.44
N SER A 62 -11.17 5.01 4.59
CA SER A 62 -12.42 4.24 4.65
C SER A 62 -12.11 2.83 5.12
N ILE A 63 -12.83 2.35 6.13
CA ILE A 63 -12.75 0.96 6.58
C ILE A 63 -13.85 0.19 5.85
N GLN A 64 -13.46 -0.86 5.13
CA GLN A 64 -14.36 -1.62 4.27
C GLN A 64 -14.16 -3.12 4.48
N ARG A 65 -15.16 -3.94 4.13
CA ARG A 65 -14.90 -5.38 3.96
C ARG A 65 -14.10 -5.61 2.68
N PRO A 66 -13.19 -6.59 2.65
CA PRO A 66 -12.45 -6.95 1.45
C PRO A 66 -13.36 -7.18 0.25
N GLY A 67 -13.05 -6.52 -0.86
CA GLY A 67 -13.81 -6.62 -2.10
C GLY A 67 -15.18 -5.91 -2.12
N SER A 68 -15.58 -5.25 -1.03
CA SER A 68 -16.77 -4.39 -0.99
C SER A 68 -16.37 -2.94 -1.20
N ALA A 69 -17.19 -2.16 -1.91
CA ALA A 69 -17.04 -0.71 -2.03
C ALA A 69 -17.97 0.03 -1.04
N SER A 70 -18.10 -0.49 0.18
CA SER A 70 -18.99 0.10 1.19
C SER A 70 -18.32 1.31 1.85
N SER A 71 -19.03 2.44 1.97
CA SER A 71 -18.52 3.65 2.64
C SER A 71 -18.98 3.77 4.09
N ASP A 72 -19.54 2.69 4.64
CA ASP A 72 -20.31 2.70 5.88
C ASP A 72 -19.45 3.07 7.11
N MET A 73 -18.14 2.81 7.06
CA MET A 73 -17.18 3.26 8.07
C MET A 73 -16.14 4.22 7.47
N THR A 74 -16.62 5.41 7.10
CA THR A 74 -15.79 6.56 6.75
C THR A 74 -15.75 7.56 7.91
N ASN A 75 -14.74 8.43 7.93
CA ASN A 75 -14.59 9.52 8.93
C ASN A 75 -14.26 9.08 10.37
N LEU A 76 -13.58 7.94 10.56
CA LEU A 76 -13.02 7.55 11.87
C LEU A 76 -11.52 7.84 11.98
N MET A 77 -10.83 7.72 10.85
CA MET A 77 -9.40 7.94 10.75
C MET A 77 -9.09 8.75 9.48
N CYS A 78 -7.96 9.42 9.53
CA CYS A 78 -7.41 10.17 8.42
C CYS A 78 -5.94 9.80 8.21
N TRP A 79 -5.42 10.12 7.03
CA TRP A 79 -4.04 9.86 6.69
C TRP A 79 -3.38 11.07 6.02
N LYS A 80 -2.06 11.16 6.12
CA LYS A 80 -1.26 12.05 5.28
C LYS A 80 0.07 11.39 4.93
N GLU A 81 0.63 11.82 3.82
CA GLU A 81 2.03 11.58 3.52
C GLU A 81 2.87 12.71 4.12
N SER A 82 3.94 12.36 4.81
CA SER A 82 4.92 13.34 5.30
C SER A 82 6.33 12.76 5.16
N LYS A 83 7.16 13.40 4.34
CA LYS A 83 8.55 12.97 4.07
C LYS A 83 8.66 11.50 3.61
N GLY A 84 7.73 11.05 2.76
CA GLY A 84 7.68 9.67 2.25
C GLY A 84 7.12 8.64 3.25
N LEU A 85 6.66 9.10 4.42
CA LEU A 85 6.03 8.25 5.44
C LEU A 85 4.52 8.44 5.43
N LEU A 86 3.81 7.32 5.56
CA LEU A 86 2.40 7.23 5.85
C LEU A 86 2.17 7.51 7.35
N LEU A 87 1.43 8.58 7.62
CA LEU A 87 0.95 8.92 8.95
C LEU A 87 -0.56 8.71 9.00
N THR A 88 -1.03 8.18 10.12
CA THR A 88 -2.47 8.04 10.40
C THR A 88 -2.83 8.82 11.66
N ALA A 89 -4.07 9.27 11.74
CA ALA A 89 -4.60 9.94 12.92
C ALA A 89 -6.09 9.64 13.09
N THR A 90 -6.55 9.84 14.32
CA THR A 90 -7.97 10.00 14.66
C THR A 90 -8.22 11.48 14.94
N GLU A 91 -9.47 11.87 15.21
CA GLU A 91 -9.77 13.25 15.62
C GLU A 91 -8.90 13.71 16.81
N ALA A 92 -8.70 12.83 17.78
CA ALA A 92 -8.04 13.15 19.04
C ALA A 92 -6.51 13.23 18.92
N LYS A 93 -5.88 12.36 18.12
CA LYS A 93 -4.42 12.24 18.09
C LYS A 93 -3.88 11.65 16.79
N VAL A 94 -2.63 12.00 16.51
CA VAL A 94 -1.78 11.33 15.51
C VAL A 94 -1.28 10.01 16.08
N SER A 95 -1.29 8.96 15.27
CA SER A 95 -0.69 7.67 15.63
C SER A 95 0.82 7.84 15.80
N PRO A 96 1.44 7.30 16.87
CA PRO A 96 2.89 7.29 16.99
C PRO A 96 3.53 6.38 15.93
N ASP A 97 2.78 5.41 15.41
CA ASP A 97 3.26 4.46 14.42
C ASP A 97 3.26 5.08 13.03
N VAL A 98 4.42 4.99 12.36
CA VAL A 98 4.65 5.50 11.01
C VAL A 98 5.04 4.34 10.11
N ALA A 99 4.55 4.35 8.87
CA ALA A 99 4.85 3.32 7.87
C ALA A 99 5.45 3.95 6.61
N PRO A 100 6.23 3.21 5.80
CA PRO A 100 6.60 3.68 4.47
C PRO A 100 5.36 3.76 3.56
N MET A 101 5.34 4.73 2.63
CA MET A 101 4.23 4.85 1.66
C MET A 101 4.08 3.62 0.75
N ASP A 102 5.16 2.88 0.53
CA ASP A 102 5.16 1.64 -0.28
C ASP A 102 4.31 0.52 0.31
N LEU A 103 3.90 0.64 1.58
CA LEU A 103 2.99 -0.30 2.21
C LEU A 103 1.59 -0.28 1.57
N ILE A 104 1.16 0.88 1.06
CA ILE A 104 -0.20 1.07 0.54
C ILE A 104 -0.25 1.29 -0.97
N ARG A 105 0.88 1.71 -1.58
CA ARG A 105 1.03 1.79 -3.03
C ARG A 105 1.25 0.40 -3.59
#